data_AF-A0A1Z9DV93-F1
#
_entry.id   AF-A0A1Z9DV93-F1
#
_cell.length_a   1.000
_cell.length_b   1.000
_cell.length_c   1.000
_cell.angle_alpha   90.00
_cell.angle_beta   90.00
_cell.angle_gamma   90.00
#
_symmetry.space_group_name_H-M   'P 1'
#
loop_
_entity.id
_entity.type
_entity.pdbx_description
1 polymer ?
#
loop_
_entity_poly.entity_id
_entity_poly.type
_entity_poly.pdbx_seq_one_letter_code
_entity_poly.pdbx_strand_id
1 'polypeptide(L)'
;MSIDIDSFDLAVWKSLKKYRPKIVIIEINSSLVPGIKQLHSSKKQGNSFSSTLEFAKKNGYELVCHTGNCIFLEKRILKKIKFQKKYIDKPQILFDFTWIDKKENYLKKILKSYLPNFLLSYLRKISIYLP
;
A
#
# COMPACT_ATOMS: atom_id res chain seq x y z
N MET A 1 -5.54 -16.02 -6.28
CA MET A 1 -4.34 -15.77 -7.09
C MET A 1 -3.47 -14.83 -6.30
N SER A 2 -2.21 -15.20 -6.06
CA SER A 2 -1.21 -14.35 -5.42
C SER A 2 -0.23 -13.88 -6.48
N ILE A 3 0.08 -12.58 -6.50
CA ILE A 3 1.07 -11.98 -7.39
C ILE A 3 2.02 -11.18 -6.52
N ASP A 4 3.27 -11.63 -6.48
CA ASP A 4 4.37 -11.02 -5.74
C ASP A 4 5.64 -11.32 -6.55
N ILE A 5 5.91 -10.47 -7.52
CA ILE A 5 6.90 -10.68 -8.58
C ILE A 5 7.68 -9.41 -8.88
N ASP A 6 8.63 -9.09 -8.00
CA ASP A 6 9.64 -8.04 -8.19
C ASP A 6 9.10 -6.80 -8.93
N SER A 7 8.00 -6.23 -8.41
CA SER A 7 7.36 -4.98 -8.83
C SER A 7 6.48 -4.94 -10.10
N PHE A 8 6.49 -5.94 -11.00
CA PHE A 8 5.67 -5.93 -12.23
C PHE A 8 4.24 -6.49 -12.04
N ASP A 9 3.79 -6.63 -10.80
CA ASP A 9 2.60 -7.36 -10.38
C ASP A 9 1.33 -6.91 -11.10
N LEU A 10 1.11 -5.59 -11.19
CA LEU A 10 -0.08 -5.04 -11.85
C LEU A 10 -0.03 -5.24 -13.37
N ALA A 11 1.16 -5.25 -13.97
CA ALA A 11 1.31 -5.52 -15.40
C ALA A 11 0.97 -6.98 -15.71
N VAL A 12 1.40 -7.90 -14.86
CA VAL A 12 1.01 -9.32 -14.97
C VAL A 12 -0.48 -9.49 -14.75
N TRP A 13 -1.09 -8.84 -13.75
CA TRP A 13 -2.55 -8.94 -13.60
C TRP A 13 -3.29 -8.40 -14.82
N LYS A 14 -2.80 -7.30 -15.43
CA LYS A 14 -3.36 -6.72 -16.67
C LYS A 14 -3.23 -7.64 -17.89
N SER A 15 -2.21 -8.48 -17.96
CA SER A 15 -1.96 -9.37 -19.09
C SER A 15 -2.88 -10.60 -19.08
N LEU A 16 -3.40 -11.00 -17.92
CA LEU A 16 -4.33 -12.12 -17.78
C LEU A 16 -5.69 -11.80 -18.43
N LYS A 17 -5.97 -12.42 -19.59
CA LYS A 17 -7.24 -12.22 -20.32
C LYS A 17 -8.26 -13.33 -20.11
N LYS A 18 -7.81 -14.57 -20.01
CA LYS A 18 -8.67 -15.76 -19.95
C LYS A 18 -8.95 -16.24 -18.52
N TYR A 19 -8.13 -15.80 -17.56
CA TYR A 19 -8.24 -16.21 -16.17
C TYR A 19 -8.85 -15.10 -15.32
N ARG A 20 -9.88 -15.45 -14.54
CA ARG A 20 -10.62 -14.52 -13.67
C ARG A 20 -10.64 -15.08 -12.25
N PRO A 21 -9.63 -14.77 -11.42
CA PRO A 21 -9.57 -15.24 -10.05
C PRO A 21 -10.75 -14.73 -9.23
N LYS A 22 -11.18 -15.52 -8.24
CA LYS A 22 -12.20 -15.09 -7.26
C LYS A 22 -11.63 -14.09 -6.25
N ILE A 23 -10.38 -14.32 -5.86
CA ILE A 23 -9.59 -13.52 -4.91
C ILE A 23 -8.24 -13.22 -5.58
N VAL A 24 -7.79 -11.97 -5.48
CA VAL A 24 -6.47 -11.52 -5.92
C VAL A 24 -5.73 -10.91 -4.74
N ILE A 25 -4.55 -11.42 -4.44
CA ILE A 25 -3.59 -10.85 -3.50
C ILE A 25 -2.45 -10.33 -4.35
N ILE A 26 -2.11 -9.05 -4.21
CA ILE A 26 -1.14 -8.41 -5.10
C ILE A 26 -0.21 -7.47 -4.33
N GLU A 27 1.10 -7.59 -4.55
CA GLU A 27 2.09 -6.68 -4.01
C GLU A 27 1.89 -5.26 -4.58
N ILE A 28 2.08 -4.25 -3.72
CA ILE A 28 2.12 -2.85 -4.10
C ILE A 28 3.29 -2.14 -3.42
N ASN A 29 3.64 -0.96 -3.91
CA ASN A 29 4.51 -0.05 -3.18
C ASN A 29 3.71 0.67 -2.07
N SER A 30 3.67 0.07 -0.88
CA SER A 30 2.98 0.63 0.29
C SER A 30 3.68 1.84 0.91
N SER A 31 4.83 2.27 0.39
CA SER A 31 5.44 3.56 0.78
C SER A 31 4.76 4.76 0.12
N LEU A 32 3.81 4.53 -0.80
CA LEU A 32 3.05 5.59 -1.47
C LEU A 32 1.65 5.70 -0.85
N VAL A 33 1.33 6.89 -0.37
CA VAL A 33 0.00 7.19 0.17
C VAL A 33 -1.10 7.01 -0.90
N PRO A 34 -2.32 6.62 -0.49
CA PRO A 34 -3.48 6.67 -1.36
C PRO A 34 -3.64 8.05 -2.01
N GLY A 35 -3.92 8.07 -3.31
CA GLY A 35 -4.03 9.28 -4.15
C GLY A 35 -2.91 9.38 -5.18
N ILE A 36 -1.71 8.85 -4.88
CA ILE A 36 -0.59 8.84 -5.82
C ILE A 36 -0.79 7.71 -6.84
N LYS A 37 -0.81 8.05 -8.13
CA LYS A 37 -0.82 7.05 -9.22
C LYS A 37 0.60 6.76 -9.69
N GLN A 38 1.02 5.51 -9.61
CA GLN A 38 2.31 5.03 -10.08
C GLN A 38 2.18 3.63 -10.67
N LEU A 39 2.79 3.46 -11.84
CA LEU A 39 3.10 2.15 -12.41
C LEU A 39 4.58 1.89 -12.27
N HIS A 40 4.94 0.62 -12.12
CA HIS A 40 6.34 0.22 -12.07
C HIS A 40 7.06 0.55 -13.40
N SER A 41 8.30 1.03 -13.28
CA SER A 41 9.21 1.29 -14.39
C SER A 41 10.66 1.28 -13.88
N SER A 42 11.64 1.44 -14.78
CA SER A 42 13.06 1.54 -14.43
C SER A 42 13.37 2.65 -13.41
N LYS A 43 12.52 3.68 -13.29
CA LYS A 43 12.69 4.80 -12.35
C LYS A 43 11.75 4.73 -11.14
N LYS A 44 10.76 3.84 -11.15
CA LYS A 44 9.69 3.78 -10.16
C LYS A 44 9.46 2.35 -9.72
N GLN A 45 9.84 2.00 -8.49
CA GLN A 45 9.68 0.64 -7.97
C GLN A 45 8.24 0.39 -7.50
N GLY A 46 7.66 -0.72 -7.94
CA GLY A 46 6.30 -1.15 -7.59
C GLY A 46 5.17 -0.26 -8.12
N ASN A 47 3.96 -0.81 -8.07
CA ASN A 47 2.73 -0.10 -8.44
C ASN A 47 2.11 0.53 -7.19
N SER A 48 1.51 1.72 -7.30
CA SER A 48 0.87 2.33 -6.14
C SER A 48 -0.47 1.67 -5.81
N PHE A 49 -0.88 1.81 -4.55
CA PHE A 49 -2.22 1.46 -4.08
C PHE A 49 -3.32 1.96 -5.04
N SER A 50 -3.27 3.24 -5.42
CA SER A 50 -4.32 3.85 -6.26
C SER A 50 -4.36 3.30 -7.68
N SER A 51 -3.20 3.05 -8.30
CA SER A 51 -3.16 2.48 -9.65
C SER A 51 -3.66 1.03 -9.67
N THR A 52 -3.34 0.24 -8.64
CA THR A 52 -3.83 -1.13 -8.50
C THR A 52 -5.34 -1.16 -8.21
N LEU A 53 -5.81 -0.32 -7.28
CA LEU A 53 -7.23 -0.20 -6.94
C LEU A 53 -8.10 0.22 -8.14
N GLU A 54 -7.64 1.18 -8.94
CA GLU A 54 -8.34 1.66 -10.14
C GLU A 54 -8.54 0.51 -11.15
N PHE A 55 -7.47 -0.25 -11.42
CA PHE A 55 -7.55 -1.40 -12.29
C PHE A 55 -8.50 -2.47 -11.74
N ALA A 56 -8.39 -2.81 -10.44
CA ALA A 56 -9.24 -3.79 -9.79
C ALA A 56 -10.73 -3.43 -9.91
N LYS A 57 -11.09 -2.16 -9.60
CA LYS A 57 -12.47 -1.66 -9.71
C LYS A 57 -13.01 -1.75 -11.13
N LYS A 58 -12.22 -1.34 -12.13
CA LYS A 58 -12.59 -1.45 -13.55
C LYS A 58 -12.85 -2.89 -14.00
N ASN A 59 -12.19 -3.87 -13.36
CA ASN A 59 -12.29 -5.29 -13.71
C ASN A 59 -13.27 -6.08 -12.82
N GLY A 60 -14.09 -5.39 -12.03
CA GLY A 60 -15.16 -6.04 -11.26
C GLY A 60 -14.71 -6.62 -9.92
N TYR A 61 -13.65 -6.08 -9.34
CA TYR A 61 -13.17 -6.41 -8.01
C TYR A 61 -13.38 -5.24 -7.04
N GLU A 62 -13.43 -5.53 -5.75
CA GLU A 62 -13.39 -4.54 -4.67
C GLU A 62 -12.24 -4.89 -3.72
N LEU A 63 -11.62 -3.85 -3.16
CA LEU A 63 -10.62 -4.01 -2.12
C LEU A 63 -11.32 -4.42 -0.82
N VAL A 64 -10.79 -5.44 -0.16
CA VAL A 64 -11.31 -5.89 1.15
C VAL A 64 -10.30 -5.69 2.28
N CYS A 65 -9.00 -5.63 1.97
CA CYS A 65 -7.94 -5.46 2.96
C CYS A 65 -6.63 -4.99 2.29
N HIS A 66 -5.78 -4.27 3.03
CA HIS A 66 -4.37 -4.01 2.70
C HIS A 66 -3.51 -4.29 3.93
N THR A 67 -2.50 -5.16 3.76
CA THR A 67 -1.53 -5.57 4.80
C THR A 67 -0.12 -5.59 4.24
N GLY A 68 0.25 -4.57 3.47
CA GLY A 68 1.41 -4.57 2.57
C GLY A 68 1.01 -5.02 1.17
N ASN A 69 0.29 -6.15 1.08
CA ASN A 69 -0.35 -6.57 -0.16
C ASN A 69 -1.82 -6.13 -0.17
N CYS A 70 -2.32 -5.76 -1.34
CA CYS A 70 -3.74 -5.50 -1.54
C CYS A 70 -4.48 -6.82 -1.75
N ILE A 71 -5.59 -7.01 -1.04
CA ILE A 71 -6.47 -8.17 -1.18
C ILE A 71 -7.78 -7.71 -1.81
N PHE A 72 -8.08 -8.25 -2.99
CA PHE A 72 -9.26 -7.96 -3.77
C PHE A 72 -10.17 -9.17 -3.86
N LEU A 73 -11.48 -8.92 -3.79
CA LEU A 73 -12.52 -9.93 -3.99
C LEU A 73 -13.37 -9.57 -5.19
N GLU A 74 -13.75 -10.57 -5.99
CA GLU A 74 -14.70 -10.36 -7.08
C GLU A 74 -16.05 -9.86 -6.54
N LYS A 75 -16.63 -8.82 -7.16
CA LYS A 75 -17.90 -8.19 -6.75
C LYS A 75 -19.05 -9.19 -6.55
N ARG A 76 -19.14 -10.22 -7.40
CA ARG A 76 -20.19 -11.25 -7.32
C ARG A 76 -20.08 -12.10 -6.05
N ILE A 77 -18.87 -12.29 -5.53
CA ILE A 77 -18.61 -13.03 -4.30
C ILE A 77 -18.78 -12.12 -3.10
N LEU A 78 -18.31 -10.87 -3.19
CA LEU A 78 -18.50 -9.88 -2.13
C LEU A 78 -19.98 -9.69 -1.77
N LYS A 79 -20.88 -9.71 -2.78
CA LYS A 79 -22.34 -9.63 -2.57
C LYS A 79 -22.92 -10.78 -1.73
N LYS A 80 -22.20 -11.89 -1.58
CA LYS A 80 -22.63 -13.06 -0.79
C LYS A 80 -22.22 -12.97 0.67
N ILE A 81 -21.44 -11.95 1.07
CA ILE A 81 -20.99 -11.76 2.44
C ILE A 81 -21.40 -10.40 2.97
N LYS A 82 -21.50 -10.28 4.31
CA LYS A 82 -21.76 -9.00 4.96
C LYS A 82 -20.49 -8.15 4.97
N PHE A 83 -20.27 -7.38 3.91
CA PHE A 83 -19.18 -6.41 3.82
C PHE A 83 -19.72 -4.98 3.92
N GLN A 84 -19.12 -4.15 4.78
CA GLN A 84 -19.66 -2.83 5.06
C GLN A 84 -19.46 -1.89 3.87
N LYS A 85 -20.54 -1.26 3.42
CA LYS A 85 -20.56 -0.37 2.25
C LYS A 85 -19.56 0.79 2.35
N LYS A 86 -19.29 1.30 3.57
CA LYS A 86 -18.31 2.36 3.81
C LYS A 86 -16.92 2.05 3.24
N TYR A 87 -16.51 0.77 3.23
CA TYR A 87 -15.22 0.32 2.68
C TYR A 87 -15.23 0.26 1.15
N ILE A 88 -16.40 0.05 0.54
CA ILE A 88 -16.57 0.08 -0.92
C ILE A 88 -16.55 1.53 -1.43
N ASP A 89 -17.26 2.40 -0.71
CA ASP A 89 -17.40 3.83 -1.04
C ASP A 89 -16.07 4.57 -0.84
N LYS A 90 -15.33 4.24 0.24
CA LYS A 90 -14.06 4.86 0.60
C LYS A 90 -12.96 3.80 0.85
N PRO A 91 -12.48 3.09 -0.17
CA PRO A 91 -11.51 2.00 -0.02
C PRO A 91 -10.16 2.42 0.55
N GLN A 92 -9.81 3.72 0.46
CA GLN A 92 -8.60 4.27 1.08
C GLN A 92 -8.55 4.09 2.60
N ILE A 93 -9.69 3.91 3.28
CA ILE A 93 -9.73 3.65 4.73
C ILE A 93 -9.19 2.25 5.07
N LEU A 94 -9.06 1.37 4.09
CA LEU A 94 -8.46 0.04 4.24
C LEU A 94 -6.92 0.09 4.13
N PHE A 95 -6.35 1.22 3.73
CA PHE A 95 -4.90 1.36 3.61
C PHE A 95 -4.24 1.38 5.00
N ASP A 96 -3.46 0.36 5.30
CA ASP A 96 -2.54 0.36 6.44
C ASP A 96 -1.42 1.42 6.30
N PHE A 97 -1.57 2.54 7.03
CA PHE A 97 -0.61 3.65 7.06
C PHE A 97 0.70 3.33 7.81
N THR A 98 0.77 2.23 8.58
CA THR A 98 2.00 1.87 9.31
C THR A 98 3.18 1.59 8.38
N TRP A 99 2.92 1.28 7.11
CA TRP A 99 3.94 1.13 6.07
C TRP A 99 4.69 2.43 5.75
N ILE A 100 4.04 3.57 5.93
CA ILE A 100 4.67 4.90 5.76
C ILE A 100 5.51 5.21 6.99
N ASP A 101 4.96 4.99 8.19
CA ASP A 101 5.63 5.27 9.46
C ASP A 101 6.91 4.43 9.63
N LYS A 102 6.91 3.17 9.16
CA LYS A 102 8.11 2.32 9.16
C LYS A 102 9.26 2.95 8.39
N LYS A 103 8.99 3.53 7.22
CA LYS A 103 10.00 4.20 6.39
C LYS A 103 10.51 5.46 7.07
N GLU A 104 9.62 6.24 7.65
CA GLU A 104 9.98 7.46 8.37
C GLU A 104 10.83 7.16 9.62
N ASN A 105 10.47 6.12 10.38
CA ASN A 105 11.22 5.65 11.54
C ASN A 105 12.60 5.09 11.16
N TYR A 106 12.71 4.40 10.03
CA TYR A 106 14.00 3.95 9.51
C TYR A 106 14.92 5.12 9.15
N LEU A 107 14.39 6.15 8.48
CA LEU A 107 15.14 7.38 8.21
C LEU A 107 15.58 8.10 9.49
N LYS A 108 14.68 8.23 10.47
CA LYS A 108 15.00 8.80 11.79
C LYS A 108 16.12 8.02 12.49
N LYS A 109 16.14 6.68 12.37
CA LYS A 109 17.20 5.82 12.94
C LYS A 109 18.55 6.05 12.27
N ILE A 110 18.58 6.15 10.94
CA ILE A 110 19.79 6.48 10.17
C ILE A 110 20.30 7.88 10.55
N LEU A 111 19.43 8.90 10.55
CA LEU A 111 19.84 10.26 10.94
C LEU A 111 20.46 10.28 12.35
N LYS A 112 19.83 9.58 13.31
CA LYS A 112 20.36 9.46 14.67
C LYS A 112 21.73 8.77 14.72
N SER A 113 22.04 7.82 13.83
CA SER A 113 23.35 7.17 13.84
C SER A 113 24.49 8.05 13.31
N TYR A 114 24.18 9.10 12.55
CA TYR A 114 25.17 10.06 12.03
C TYR A 114 25.25 11.36 12.84
N LEU A 115 24.29 11.60 13.75
CA LEU A 115 24.29 12.78 14.61
C LEU A 115 25.34 12.67 15.72
N PRO A 116 26.22 13.67 15.91
CA PRO A 116 27.12 13.71 17.06
C PRO A 116 26.35 13.65 18.38
N ASN A 117 26.92 12.97 19.39
CA ASN A 117 26.29 12.79 20.71
C ASN A 117 25.83 14.11 21.35
N PHE A 118 26.58 15.20 21.14
CA PHE A 118 26.19 16.53 21.62
C PHE A 118 24.88 17.02 20.99
N LEU A 119 24.69 16.88 19.68
CA LEU A 119 23.44 17.24 19.01
C LEU A 119 22.27 16.33 19.45
N LEU A 120 22.51 15.02 19.61
CA LEU A 120 21.50 14.10 20.16
C LEU A 120 21.08 14.52 21.57
N SER A 121 22.02 14.94 22.42
CA SER A 121 21.74 15.43 23.76
C SER A 121 20.93 16.74 23.75
N TYR A 122 21.21 17.62 22.79
CA TYR A 122 20.50 18.89 22.60
C TYR A 122 19.07 18.68 22.09
N LEU A 123 18.88 17.81 21.09
CA LEU A 123 17.55 17.46 20.57
C LEU A 123 16.68 16.76 21.64
N ARG A 124 17.25 15.91 22.48
CA ARG A 124 16.54 15.27 23.61
C ARG A 124 16.09 16.30 24.65
N LYS A 125 16.91 17.33 24.92
CA LYS A 125 16.49 18.43 25.80
C LYS A 125 15.31 19.20 25.21
N ILE A 126 15.31 19.50 23.91
CA ILE A 126 14.22 20.24 23.25
C ILE A 126 12.92 19.42 23.19
N SER A 127 13.01 18.11 22.90
CA SER A 127 11.84 17.22 22.80
C SER A 127 11.09 17.01 24.12
N ILE A 128 11.69 17.35 25.27
CA ILE A 128 11.04 17.34 26.58
C ILE A 128 10.14 18.58 26.78
N TYR A 129 10.29 19.62 25.95
CA TYR A 129 9.56 20.90 26.05
C TYR A 129 8.55 21.15 24.92
N LEU A 130 8.28 20.15 24.06
CA LEU A 130 7.23 20.24 23.05
C LEU A 130 6.07 19.33 23.47
N PRO A 131 4.83 19.85 23.59
CA PRO A 131 3.67 19.08 24.02
C PRO A 131 3.28 17.96 23.05
#